data_AF-A0A973SCP9-F1
#
_entry.id   AF-A0A973SCP9-F1
#
_cell.length_a   1.000
_cell.length_b   1.000
_cell.length_c   1.000
_cell.angle_alpha   90.00
_cell.angle_beta   90.00
_cell.angle_gamma   90.00
#
_symmetry.space_group_name_H-M   'P 1'
#
loop_
_entity.id
_entity.type
_entity.pdbx_description
1 polymer ?
#
loop_
_entity_poly.entity_id
_entity_poly.type
_entity_poly.pdbx_seq_one_letter_code
_entity_poly.pdbx_strand_id
1 'polypeptide(L)'
;MLRKLFDAAVASVSAAQVMPRHMVSPQHGKVALIAAGKAAAAMTEVALDRIPAPAAALVVSRYGHMTEKLARRSGVELIEAGHPYPDAQSIRAAERALEIARNLEAQDHLLVLLSGGGSALLAAPAAGITLADKQATTRALLESGATIAEINCVRKHLSRIKGGRLALTAGPAQVTTLIISDVPGDDPSFGSSGPPVPDPTTLDMARDILR
;
A
#
# COMPACT_ATOMS: atom_id res chain seq x y z
N MET A 1 -27.40 -22.51 8.33
CA MET A 1 -27.01 -21.58 9.43
C MET A 1 -25.55 -21.13 9.27
N LEU A 2 -24.58 -22.04 9.27
CA LEU A 2 -23.13 -21.71 9.21
C LEU A 2 -22.71 -20.86 8.00
N ARG A 3 -23.20 -21.17 6.78
CA ARG A 3 -22.89 -20.35 5.58
C ARG A 3 -23.36 -18.90 5.72
N LYS A 4 -24.55 -18.67 6.29
CA LYS A 4 -25.07 -17.31 6.53
C LYS A 4 -24.21 -16.54 7.54
N LEU A 5 -23.72 -17.21 8.58
CA LEU A 5 -22.81 -16.61 9.56
C LEU A 5 -21.45 -16.28 8.93
N PHE A 6 -20.92 -17.17 8.10
CA PHE A 6 -19.69 -16.92 7.33
C PHE A 6 -19.85 -15.73 6.38
N ASP A 7 -20.91 -15.71 5.57
CA ASP A 7 -21.17 -14.63 4.62
C ASP A 7 -21.35 -13.28 5.35
N ALA A 8 -22.03 -13.27 6.49
CA ALA A 8 -22.17 -12.08 7.32
C ALA A 8 -20.83 -11.61 7.91
N ALA A 9 -19.97 -12.53 8.35
CA ALA A 9 -18.64 -12.21 8.86
C ALA A 9 -17.70 -11.67 7.76
N VAL A 10 -17.76 -12.21 6.54
CA VAL A 10 -17.01 -11.70 5.40
C VAL A 10 -17.53 -10.33 4.97
N ALA A 11 -18.85 -10.16 4.94
CA ALA A 11 -19.47 -8.88 4.58
C ALA A 11 -19.11 -7.76 5.58
N SER A 12 -19.06 -8.07 6.87
CA SER A 12 -18.79 -7.07 7.93
C SER A 12 -17.40 -6.45 7.86
N VAL A 13 -16.45 -7.12 7.19
CA VAL A 13 -15.08 -6.62 6.95
C VAL A 13 -14.84 -6.17 5.51
N SER A 14 -15.87 -6.18 4.66
CA SER A 14 -15.75 -5.73 3.27
C SER A 14 -15.49 -4.23 3.18
N ALA A 15 -14.72 -3.81 2.18
CA ALA A 15 -14.44 -2.40 1.92
C ALA A 15 -15.72 -1.54 1.86
N ALA A 16 -16.76 -2.04 1.19
CA ALA A 16 -18.05 -1.36 1.04
C ALA A 16 -18.78 -1.11 2.36
N GLN A 17 -18.63 -2.00 3.34
CA GLN A 17 -19.28 -1.86 4.65
C GLN A 17 -18.44 -1.01 5.61
N VAL A 18 -17.11 -1.18 5.58
CA VAL A 18 -16.22 -0.60 6.59
C VAL A 18 -15.71 0.78 6.20
N MET A 19 -15.29 0.99 4.94
CA MET A 19 -14.61 2.22 4.56
C MET A 19 -15.48 3.49 4.64
N PRO A 20 -16.79 3.48 4.28
CA PRO A 20 -17.56 4.72 4.26
C PRO A 20 -17.55 5.46 5.61
N ARG A 21 -17.62 4.77 6.75
CA ARG A 21 -17.56 5.43 8.07
C ARG A 21 -16.19 6.06 8.42
N HIS A 22 -15.12 5.68 7.74
CA HIS A 22 -13.76 6.17 8.00
C HIS A 22 -13.24 7.12 6.92
N MET A 23 -13.94 7.21 5.80
CA MET A 23 -13.56 8.13 4.73
C MET A 23 -13.86 9.57 5.10
N VAL A 24 -12.84 10.42 5.02
CA VAL A 24 -12.96 11.87 5.13
C VAL A 24 -12.95 12.46 3.73
N SER A 25 -13.86 13.39 3.45
CA SER A 25 -13.82 14.19 2.22
C SER A 25 -12.94 15.41 2.47
N PRO A 26 -11.83 15.58 1.72
CA PRO A 26 -11.00 16.77 1.84
C PRO A 26 -11.82 18.01 1.48
N GLN A 27 -11.72 19.07 2.29
CA GLN A 27 -12.49 20.30 2.09
C GLN A 27 -11.83 21.26 1.08
N HIS A 28 -10.52 21.13 0.88
CA HIS A 28 -9.71 22.02 0.04
C HIS A 28 -8.65 21.22 -0.74
N GLY A 29 -8.11 21.84 -1.78
CA GLY A 29 -7.04 21.30 -2.62
C GLY A 29 -7.46 20.13 -3.51
N LYS A 30 -6.50 19.59 -4.26
CA LYS A 30 -6.71 18.37 -5.06
C LYS A 30 -6.51 17.13 -4.19
N VAL A 31 -7.23 16.07 -4.55
CA VAL A 31 -7.09 14.76 -3.91
C VAL A 31 -6.37 13.81 -4.86
N ALA A 32 -5.26 13.25 -4.40
CA ALA A 32 -4.61 12.11 -5.04
C ALA A 32 -4.95 10.82 -4.30
N LEU A 33 -5.15 9.73 -5.03
CA LEU A 33 -5.49 8.41 -4.51
C LEU A 33 -4.41 7.41 -4.92
N ILE A 34 -3.87 6.68 -3.95
CA ILE A 34 -2.94 5.57 -4.19
C ILE A 34 -3.49 4.35 -3.45
N ALA A 35 -3.88 3.32 -4.20
CA ALA A 35 -4.38 2.06 -3.64
C ALA A 35 -3.43 0.91 -3.99
N ALA A 36 -3.07 0.09 -3.00
CA ALA A 36 -2.22 -1.08 -3.21
C ALA A 36 -2.61 -2.27 -2.32
N GLY A 37 -2.70 -3.45 -2.91
CA GLY A 37 -3.03 -4.69 -2.20
C GLY A 37 -4.13 -5.49 -2.88
N LYS A 38 -4.44 -6.67 -2.33
CA LYS A 38 -5.46 -7.61 -2.85
C LYS A 38 -6.85 -6.97 -2.94
N ALA A 39 -7.18 -6.05 -2.04
CA ALA A 39 -8.46 -5.35 -2.00
C ALA A 39 -8.41 -3.96 -2.64
N ALA A 40 -7.28 -3.54 -3.24
CA ALA A 40 -7.10 -2.17 -3.75
C ALA A 40 -8.20 -1.74 -4.72
N ALA A 41 -8.62 -2.64 -5.61
CA ALA A 41 -9.71 -2.38 -6.54
C ALA A 41 -11.04 -2.10 -5.81
N ALA A 42 -11.49 -3.01 -4.95
CA ALA A 42 -12.71 -2.84 -4.17
C ALA A 42 -12.68 -1.59 -3.27
N MET A 43 -11.54 -1.31 -2.65
CA MET A 43 -11.35 -0.11 -1.83
C MET A 43 -11.44 1.17 -2.67
N THR A 44 -10.87 1.17 -3.87
CA THR A 44 -10.91 2.32 -4.77
C THR A 44 -12.31 2.60 -5.28
N GLU A 45 -13.10 1.58 -5.60
CA GLU A 45 -14.49 1.78 -6.03
C GLU A 45 -15.31 2.52 -4.98
N VAL A 46 -15.18 2.13 -3.70
CA VAL A 46 -15.84 2.82 -2.59
C VAL A 46 -15.31 4.24 -2.42
N ALA A 47 -14.01 4.43 -2.61
CA ALA A 47 -13.40 5.74 -2.49
C ALA A 47 -13.87 6.72 -3.57
N LEU A 48 -14.06 6.24 -4.80
CA LEU A 48 -14.54 7.04 -5.93
C LEU A 48 -16.00 7.46 -5.79
N ASP A 49 -16.82 6.77 -4.97
CA ASP A 49 -18.18 7.24 -4.67
C ASP A 49 -18.18 8.55 -3.87
N ARG A 50 -17.10 8.82 -3.11
CA ARG A 50 -16.92 10.06 -2.32
C ARG A 50 -15.97 11.07 -2.95
N ILE A 51 -15.00 10.60 -3.72
CA ILE A 51 -14.02 11.40 -4.44
C ILE A 51 -14.15 11.05 -5.92
N PRO A 52 -15.19 11.54 -6.62
CA PRO A 52 -15.54 11.06 -7.95
C PRO A 52 -14.50 11.41 -9.04
N ALA A 53 -13.72 12.46 -8.82
CA ALA A 53 -12.71 12.97 -9.75
C ALA A 53 -11.42 13.35 -9.01
N PRO A 54 -10.64 12.37 -8.53
CA PRO A 54 -9.32 12.65 -7.97
C PRO A 54 -8.40 13.22 -9.06
N ALA A 55 -7.48 14.10 -8.69
CA ALA A 55 -6.52 14.68 -9.65
C ALA A 55 -5.51 13.64 -10.16
N ALA A 56 -5.26 12.59 -9.37
CA ALA A 56 -4.55 11.39 -9.77
C ALA A 56 -5.10 10.20 -9.00
N ALA A 57 -5.30 9.07 -9.65
CA ALA A 57 -5.63 7.81 -8.99
C ALA A 57 -4.78 6.69 -9.55
N LEU A 58 -4.01 6.03 -8.67
CA LEU A 58 -3.23 4.84 -8.99
C LEU A 58 -3.76 3.65 -8.20
N VAL A 59 -4.11 2.57 -8.90
CA VAL A 59 -4.57 1.32 -8.29
C VAL A 59 -3.62 0.20 -8.67
N VAL A 60 -3.04 -0.45 -7.66
CA VAL A 60 -2.07 -1.53 -7.82
C VAL A 60 -2.62 -2.81 -7.20
N SER A 61 -2.84 -3.81 -8.04
CA SER A 61 -3.34 -5.13 -7.63
C SER A 61 -2.49 -6.26 -8.20
N ARG A 62 -2.83 -7.50 -7.86
CA ARG A 62 -2.20 -8.69 -8.46
C ARG A 62 -2.75 -8.91 -9.86
N TYR A 63 -2.00 -9.58 -10.71
CA TYR A 63 -2.46 -9.99 -12.05
C TYR A 63 -3.83 -10.67 -12.04
N GLY A 64 -4.72 -10.24 -12.93
CA GLY A 64 -6.07 -10.76 -13.10
C GLY A 64 -7.04 -10.42 -11.96
N HIS A 65 -6.73 -9.42 -11.12
CA HIS A 65 -7.57 -9.03 -9.98
C HIS A 65 -8.12 -7.61 -10.09
N MET A 66 -7.89 -6.93 -11.21
CA MET A 66 -8.57 -5.67 -11.48
C MET A 66 -10.06 -5.90 -11.82
N THR A 67 -10.95 -5.02 -11.36
CA THR A 67 -12.37 -5.11 -11.68
C THR A 67 -12.67 -4.47 -13.03
N GLU A 68 -13.62 -5.02 -13.77
CA GLU A 68 -14.06 -4.41 -15.03
C GLU A 68 -14.59 -2.99 -14.86
N LYS A 69 -15.24 -2.72 -13.71
CA LYS A 69 -15.79 -1.40 -13.39
C LYS A 69 -14.67 -0.35 -13.32
N LEU A 70 -13.54 -0.67 -12.67
CA LEU A 70 -12.37 0.20 -12.66
C LEU A 70 -11.67 0.26 -14.01
N ALA A 71 -11.57 -0.86 -14.73
CA ALA A 71 -10.96 -0.89 -16.07
C ALA A 71 -11.65 0.06 -17.07
N ARG A 72 -12.96 0.30 -16.89
CA ARG A 72 -13.75 1.24 -17.70
C ARG A 72 -13.77 2.68 -17.15
N ARG A 73 -13.18 2.94 -15.98
CA ARG A 73 -13.22 4.26 -15.33
C ARG A 73 -12.10 5.15 -15.88
N SER A 74 -12.47 6.29 -16.45
CA SER A 74 -11.50 7.32 -16.84
C SER A 74 -10.84 7.96 -15.62
N GLY A 75 -9.59 8.40 -15.77
CA GLY A 75 -8.84 9.09 -14.72
C GLY A 75 -8.26 8.16 -13.63
N VAL A 76 -8.33 6.84 -13.80
CA VAL A 76 -7.72 5.86 -12.91
C VAL A 76 -6.64 5.09 -13.64
N GLU A 77 -5.41 5.19 -13.17
CA GLU A 77 -4.27 4.41 -13.63
C GLU A 77 -4.25 3.06 -12.93
N LEU A 78 -4.18 1.99 -13.72
CA LEU A 78 -4.31 0.61 -13.27
C LEU A 78 -3.00 -0.12 -13.56
N ILE A 79 -2.36 -0.65 -12.51
CA ILE A 79 -1.16 -1.47 -12.65
C ILE A 79 -1.39 -2.80 -11.95
N GLU A 80 -1.20 -3.89 -12.68
CA GLU A 80 -1.13 -5.22 -12.09
C GLU A 80 0.35 -5.62 -11.94
N ALA A 81 0.70 -6.16 -10.78
CA ALA A 81 2.08 -6.44 -10.42
C ALA A 81 2.26 -7.78 -9.69
N GLY A 82 3.52 -8.21 -9.61
CA GLY A 82 3.92 -9.48 -9.02
C GLY A 82 3.60 -9.59 -7.53
N HIS A 83 3.04 -10.74 -7.16
CA HIS A 83 2.80 -11.15 -5.77
C HIS A 83 2.79 -12.69 -5.68
N PRO A 84 3.45 -13.31 -4.68
CA PRO A 84 4.06 -12.70 -3.49
C PRO A 84 5.44 -12.07 -3.72
N TYR A 85 6.05 -12.30 -4.89
CA TYR A 85 7.36 -11.74 -5.22
C TYR A 85 7.20 -10.50 -6.12
N PRO A 86 7.86 -9.38 -5.79
CA PRO A 86 7.77 -8.15 -6.58
C PRO A 86 8.43 -8.34 -7.95
N ASP A 87 7.93 -7.65 -8.98
CA ASP A 87 8.48 -7.68 -10.34
C ASP A 87 8.72 -6.26 -10.89
N ALA A 88 8.96 -6.15 -12.20
CA ALA A 88 9.16 -4.86 -12.86
C ALA A 88 7.92 -3.94 -12.78
N GLN A 89 6.70 -4.50 -12.78
CA GLN A 89 5.48 -3.72 -12.59
C GLN A 89 5.39 -3.21 -11.15
N SER A 90 5.87 -3.97 -10.16
CA SER A 90 5.97 -3.48 -8.78
C SER A 90 6.87 -2.26 -8.64
N ILE A 91 7.95 -2.19 -9.42
CA ILE A 91 8.82 -1.00 -9.48
C ILE A 91 8.11 0.16 -10.14
N ARG A 92 7.55 -0.08 -11.34
CA ARG A 92 6.81 0.96 -12.08
C ARG A 92 5.72 1.57 -11.22
N ALA A 93 4.96 0.75 -10.50
CA ALA A 93 3.89 1.20 -9.62
C ALA A 93 4.41 2.03 -8.45
N ALA A 94 5.52 1.63 -7.83
CA ALA A 94 6.12 2.39 -6.74
C ALA A 94 6.70 3.73 -7.20
N GLU A 95 7.37 3.77 -8.36
CA GLU A 95 7.87 5.03 -8.93
C GLU A 95 6.72 5.97 -9.27
N ARG A 96 5.62 5.45 -9.85
CA ARG A 96 4.43 6.24 -10.13
C ARG A 96 3.78 6.78 -8.85
N ALA A 97 3.68 5.96 -7.80
CA ALA A 97 3.19 6.39 -6.50
C ALA A 97 4.04 7.53 -5.90
N LEU A 98 5.37 7.43 -5.99
CA LEU A 98 6.29 8.47 -5.52
C LEU A 98 6.19 9.75 -6.38
N GLU A 99 5.96 9.63 -7.68
CA GLU A 99 5.73 10.78 -8.56
C GLU A 99 4.43 11.51 -8.22
N ILE A 100 3.33 10.78 -8.01
CA ILE A 100 2.04 11.34 -7.58
C ILE A 100 2.22 12.09 -6.26
N ALA A 101 2.88 11.47 -5.28
CA ALA A 101 3.11 12.09 -3.97
C ALA A 101 3.97 13.37 -4.07
N ARG A 102 5.05 13.38 -4.86
CA ARG A 102 5.93 14.55 -5.03
C ARG A 102 5.23 15.78 -5.60
N ASN A 103 4.15 15.60 -6.35
CA ASN A 103 3.43 16.68 -7.03
C ASN A 103 2.32 17.30 -6.16
N LEU A 104 2.25 16.95 -4.87
CA LEU A 104 1.28 17.50 -3.93
C LEU A 104 1.82 18.71 -3.20
N GLU A 105 0.93 19.65 -2.91
CA GLU A 105 1.18 20.88 -2.17
C GLU A 105 0.47 20.86 -0.81
N ALA A 106 0.68 21.89 0.01
CA ALA A 106 0.21 21.93 1.40
C ALA A 106 -1.32 21.86 1.55
N GLN A 107 -2.06 22.40 0.59
CA GLN A 107 -3.51 22.35 0.55
C GLN A 107 -4.07 21.01 0.05
N ASP A 108 -3.22 20.17 -0.54
CA ASP A 108 -3.64 18.93 -1.17
C ASP A 108 -3.72 17.77 -0.18
N HIS A 109 -4.37 16.70 -0.64
CA HIS A 109 -4.61 15.52 0.17
C HIS A 109 -4.18 14.26 -0.58
N LEU A 110 -3.40 13.41 0.07
CA LEU A 110 -3.07 12.06 -0.37
C LEU A 110 -3.90 11.03 0.40
N LEU A 111 -4.82 10.36 -0.29
CA LEU A 111 -5.55 9.21 0.23
C LEU A 111 -4.80 7.93 -0.15
N VAL A 112 -4.29 7.20 0.84
CA VAL A 112 -3.61 5.91 0.65
C VAL A 112 -4.52 4.78 1.11
N LEU A 113 -4.78 3.81 0.24
CA LEU A 113 -5.62 2.64 0.52
C LEU A 113 -4.77 1.38 0.48
N LEU A 114 -4.60 0.72 1.62
CA LEU A 114 -3.72 -0.45 1.73
C LEU A 114 -4.50 -1.70 2.13
N SER A 115 -4.07 -2.83 1.59
CA SER A 115 -4.51 -4.16 2.04
C SER A 115 -3.39 -5.17 1.90
N GLY A 116 -3.64 -6.41 2.34
CA GLY A 116 -2.70 -7.52 2.22
C GLY A 116 -2.03 -7.62 0.85
N GLY A 117 -0.72 -7.84 0.84
CA GLY A 117 0.08 -8.00 -0.38
C GLY A 117 0.70 -6.72 -0.96
N GLY A 118 0.31 -5.52 -0.52
CA GLY A 118 0.89 -4.26 -1.05
C GLY A 118 2.41 -4.15 -0.86
N SER A 119 2.94 -4.88 0.11
CA SER A 119 4.36 -5.12 0.35
C SER A 119 5.17 -5.52 -0.90
N ALA A 120 4.61 -6.41 -1.73
CA ALA A 120 5.21 -6.88 -2.99
C ALA A 120 4.79 -6.01 -4.18
N LEU A 121 3.58 -5.45 -4.14
CA LEU A 121 3.03 -4.64 -5.23
C LEU A 121 3.67 -3.25 -5.36
N LEU A 122 4.20 -2.69 -4.26
CA LEU A 122 4.92 -1.41 -4.25
C LEU A 122 6.39 -1.63 -3.89
N ALA A 123 7.24 -1.86 -4.90
CA ALA A 123 8.66 -2.14 -4.72
C ALA A 123 9.55 -0.99 -5.22
N ALA A 124 9.98 -0.11 -4.33
CA ALA A 124 11.06 0.85 -4.62
C ALA A 124 12.32 0.49 -3.81
N PRO A 125 13.30 -0.24 -4.38
CA PRO A 125 14.60 -0.50 -3.76
C PRO A 125 15.33 0.81 -3.40
N ALA A 126 16.13 0.82 -2.33
CA ALA A 126 17.01 1.96 -2.02
C ALA A 126 18.08 2.17 -3.11
N ALA A 127 18.72 3.34 -3.13
CA ALA A 127 19.82 3.59 -4.06
C ALA A 127 20.94 2.54 -3.86
N GLY A 128 21.48 2.03 -4.98
CA GLY A 128 22.48 0.96 -4.95
C GLY A 128 21.94 -0.46 -4.71
N ILE A 129 20.62 -0.64 -4.53
CA ILE A 129 20.00 -1.94 -4.33
C ILE A 129 19.17 -2.31 -5.56
N THR A 130 19.39 -3.50 -6.11
CA THR A 130 18.57 -4.02 -7.21
C THR A 130 17.30 -4.69 -6.70
N LEU A 131 16.34 -4.96 -7.62
CA LEU A 131 15.18 -5.78 -7.27
C LEU A 131 15.58 -7.19 -6.84
N ALA A 132 16.57 -7.76 -7.50
CA ALA A 132 17.08 -9.09 -7.23
C ALA A 132 17.67 -9.17 -5.81
N ASP A 133 18.44 -8.16 -5.38
CA ASP A 133 18.98 -8.09 -4.02
C ASP A 133 17.85 -8.09 -2.98
N LYS A 134 16.80 -7.32 -3.25
CA LYS A 134 15.61 -7.25 -2.38
C LYS A 134 14.86 -8.58 -2.29
N GLN A 135 14.70 -9.26 -3.42
CA GLN A 135 14.07 -10.57 -3.49
C GLN A 135 14.91 -11.62 -2.75
N ALA A 136 16.22 -11.63 -2.98
CA ALA A 136 17.16 -12.54 -2.33
C ALA A 136 17.19 -12.35 -0.81
N THR A 137 17.29 -11.10 -0.35
CA THR A 137 17.26 -10.76 1.09
C THR A 137 15.96 -11.21 1.73
N THR A 138 14.81 -10.93 1.09
CA THR A 138 13.50 -11.34 1.63
C THR A 138 13.36 -12.87 1.69
N ARG A 139 13.87 -13.58 0.69
CA ARG A 139 13.89 -15.05 0.65
C ARG A 139 14.75 -15.61 1.79
N ALA A 140 15.96 -15.11 1.96
CA ALA A 140 16.88 -15.57 3.00
C ALA A 140 16.28 -15.39 4.41
N LEU A 141 15.63 -14.25 4.69
CA LEU A 141 14.95 -14.02 5.97
C LEU A 141 13.75 -14.96 6.19
N LEU A 142 13.00 -15.28 5.14
CA LEU A 142 11.90 -16.26 5.25
C LEU A 142 12.45 -17.66 5.53
N GLU A 143 13.52 -18.05 4.85
CA GLU A 143 14.17 -19.35 5.01
C GLU A 143 14.87 -19.50 6.38
N SER A 144 15.32 -18.40 6.98
CA SER A 144 15.91 -18.39 8.33
C SER A 144 14.88 -18.47 9.46
N GLY A 145 13.58 -18.39 9.14
CA GLY A 145 12.51 -18.37 10.14
C GLY A 145 12.34 -17.01 10.83
N ALA A 146 12.85 -15.92 10.24
CA ALA A 146 12.66 -14.57 10.79
C ALA A 146 11.15 -14.24 10.88
N THR A 147 10.78 -13.57 11.96
CA THR A 147 9.41 -13.11 12.18
C THR A 147 9.02 -12.06 11.15
N ILE A 148 7.70 -11.87 10.94
CA ILE A 148 7.21 -10.82 10.04
C ILE A 148 7.67 -9.41 10.48
N ALA A 149 7.87 -9.19 11.78
CA ALA A 149 8.37 -7.94 12.33
C ALA A 149 9.82 -7.68 11.90
N GLU A 150 10.68 -8.68 12.02
CA GLU A 150 12.09 -8.62 11.62
C GLU A 150 12.24 -8.45 10.10
N ILE A 151 11.47 -9.23 9.33
CA ILE A 151 11.41 -9.11 7.87
C ILE A 151 10.98 -7.68 7.47
N ASN A 152 9.95 -7.14 8.10
CA ASN A 152 9.49 -5.78 7.82
C ASN A 152 10.50 -4.71 8.25
N CYS A 153 11.21 -4.90 9.37
CA CYS A 153 12.31 -4.04 9.79
C CYS A 153 13.33 -3.92 8.66
N VAL A 154 13.93 -5.02 8.22
CA VAL A 154 14.92 -5.01 7.12
C VAL A 154 14.32 -4.42 5.83
N ARG A 155 13.13 -4.86 5.43
CA ARG A 155 12.50 -4.41 4.16
C ARG A 155 12.20 -2.91 4.13
N LYS A 156 11.89 -2.30 5.27
CA LYS A 156 11.69 -0.85 5.38
C LYS A 156 13.00 -0.10 5.15
N HIS A 157 14.10 -0.53 5.75
CA HIS A 157 15.43 0.09 5.59
C HIS A 157 16.05 -0.09 4.20
N LEU A 158 15.64 -1.11 3.43
CA LEU A 158 16.08 -1.31 2.03
C LEU A 158 15.14 -0.65 0.99
N SER A 159 14.28 0.30 1.39
CA SER A 159 13.25 0.86 0.50
C SER A 159 13.22 2.39 0.44
N ARG A 160 12.90 2.94 -0.74
CA ARG A 160 12.58 4.36 -0.91
C ARG A 160 11.14 4.74 -0.57
N ILE A 161 10.20 3.78 -0.54
CA ILE A 161 8.76 4.06 -0.37
C ILE A 161 8.19 3.57 0.97
N LYS A 162 8.79 2.56 1.59
CA LYS A 162 8.31 1.94 2.84
C LYS A 162 8.73 2.72 4.08
N GLY A 163 8.10 2.45 5.23
CA GLY A 163 8.48 3.05 6.52
C GLY A 163 8.31 4.56 6.56
N GLY A 164 7.13 5.05 6.16
CA GLY A 164 6.77 6.47 6.22
C GLY A 164 7.30 7.30 5.04
N ARG A 165 8.16 6.72 4.19
CA ARG A 165 8.80 7.47 3.11
C ARG A 165 7.84 7.94 2.03
N LEU A 166 6.70 7.27 1.82
CA LEU A 166 5.66 7.79 0.92
C LEU A 166 5.05 9.08 1.48
N ALA A 167 4.80 9.15 2.79
CA ALA A 167 4.29 10.35 3.44
C ALA A 167 5.33 11.48 3.43
N LEU A 168 6.60 11.17 3.71
CA LEU A 168 7.70 12.14 3.57
C LEU A 168 7.79 12.69 2.13
N THR A 169 7.54 11.84 1.13
CA THR A 169 7.54 12.24 -0.29
C THR A 169 6.37 13.17 -0.64
N ALA A 170 5.23 13.04 0.06
CA ALA A 170 4.08 13.94 -0.10
C ALA A 170 4.31 15.34 0.50
N GLY A 171 5.42 15.54 1.22
CA GLY A 171 5.81 16.83 1.76
C GLY A 171 4.76 17.39 2.74
N PRO A 172 4.29 18.64 2.56
CA PRO A 172 3.35 19.28 3.48
C PRO A 172 1.89 18.82 3.29
N ALA A 173 1.59 18.02 2.25
CA ALA A 173 0.23 17.57 1.97
C ALA A 173 -0.31 16.67 3.10
N GLN A 174 -1.61 16.75 3.36
CA GLN A 174 -2.24 15.87 4.32
C GLN A 174 -2.29 14.44 3.79
N VAL A 175 -1.84 13.46 4.57
CA VAL A 175 -1.88 12.04 4.19
C VAL A 175 -2.88 11.28 5.07
N THR A 176 -3.94 10.76 4.48
CA THR A 176 -4.87 9.83 5.15
C THR A 176 -4.62 8.43 4.65
N THR A 177 -4.44 7.47 5.56
CA THR A 177 -4.25 6.06 5.20
C THR A 177 -5.38 5.23 5.77
N LEU A 178 -6.05 4.46 4.90
CA LEU A 178 -7.01 3.43 5.30
C LEU A 178 -6.42 2.05 5.00
N ILE A 179 -6.41 1.17 5.99
CA ILE A 179 -5.79 -0.15 5.90
C ILE A 179 -6.84 -1.22 6.21
N ILE A 180 -6.98 -2.19 5.31
CA ILE A 180 -7.63 -3.48 5.61
C ILE A 180 -6.52 -4.46 5.98
N SER A 181 -6.38 -4.72 7.28
CA SER A 181 -5.31 -5.55 7.84
C SER A 181 -5.60 -7.04 7.67
N ASP A 182 -4.59 -7.79 7.22
CA ASP A 182 -4.53 -9.26 7.29
C ASP A 182 -3.50 -9.75 8.32
N VAL A 183 -3.07 -8.86 9.23
CA VAL A 183 -2.05 -9.13 10.25
C VAL A 183 -2.70 -9.10 11.65
N PRO A 184 -2.50 -10.14 12.49
CA PRO A 184 -3.00 -10.14 13.87
C PRO A 184 -2.50 -8.94 14.68
N GLY A 185 -3.39 -8.31 15.45
CA GLY A 185 -3.07 -7.16 16.31
C GLY A 185 -3.12 -5.79 15.61
N ASP A 186 -3.40 -5.75 14.31
CA ASP A 186 -3.69 -4.54 13.54
C ASP A 186 -2.65 -3.41 13.63
N ASP A 187 -1.37 -3.75 13.80
CA ASP A 187 -0.29 -2.76 13.75
C ASP A 187 -0.22 -2.14 12.34
N PRO A 188 -0.51 -0.83 12.18
CA PRO A 188 -0.57 -0.18 10.89
C PRO A 188 0.79 -0.14 10.17
N SER A 189 1.91 -0.25 10.90
CA SER A 189 3.26 -0.26 10.32
C SER A 189 3.55 -1.56 9.55
N PHE A 190 2.77 -2.62 9.77
CA PHE A 190 2.87 -3.89 9.05
C PHE A 190 2.10 -3.86 7.73
N GLY A 191 1.04 -3.05 7.65
CA GLY A 191 0.22 -2.86 6.46
C GLY A 191 1.07 -2.45 5.26
N SER A 192 1.38 -3.40 4.38
CA SER A 192 2.28 -3.20 3.23
C SER A 192 3.69 -2.68 3.60
N SER A 193 4.17 -2.97 4.81
CA SER A 193 5.39 -2.40 5.40
C SER A 193 5.32 -0.87 5.58
N GLY A 194 4.12 -0.34 5.83
CA GLY A 194 3.85 1.04 6.21
C GLY A 194 4.40 2.10 5.26
N PRO A 195 4.06 2.14 3.96
CA PRO A 195 4.58 3.18 3.07
C PRO A 195 4.35 4.62 3.57
N PRO A 196 3.15 4.98 4.05
CA PRO A 196 2.90 6.30 4.64
C PRO A 196 2.99 6.30 6.19
N VAL A 197 3.30 5.17 6.82
CA VAL A 197 3.27 5.01 8.29
C VAL A 197 4.69 5.09 8.86
N PRO A 198 4.97 5.93 9.87
CA PRO A 198 6.30 6.05 10.45
C PRO A 198 6.91 4.70 10.85
N ASP A 199 8.22 4.56 10.62
CA ASP A 199 8.97 3.37 11.02
C ASP A 199 9.62 3.59 12.39
N PRO A 200 9.22 2.85 13.44
CA PRO A 200 9.86 2.96 14.74
C PRO A 200 11.21 2.22 14.82
N THR A 201 11.57 1.44 13.78
CA THR A 201 12.79 0.63 13.77
C THR A 201 14.01 1.43 13.30
N THR A 202 15.20 1.02 13.72
CA THR A 202 16.45 1.69 13.34
C THR A 202 17.27 0.85 12.35
N LEU A 203 18.24 1.51 11.71
CA LEU A 203 19.18 0.81 10.83
C LEU A 203 20.03 -0.22 11.58
N ASP A 204 20.33 0.04 12.86
CA ASP A 204 21.11 -0.90 13.68
C ASP A 204 20.30 -2.16 13.99
N MET A 205 19.01 -2.04 14.31
CA MET A 205 18.11 -3.20 14.44
C MET A 205 18.08 -4.03 13.15
N ALA A 206 17.99 -3.38 11.99
CA ALA A 206 18.01 -4.07 10.71
C ALA A 206 19.33 -4.80 10.44
N ARG A 207 20.46 -4.24 10.87
CA ARG A 207 21.77 -4.90 10.78
C ARG A 207 21.89 -6.08 11.72
N ASP A 208 21.38 -5.96 12.94
CA ASP A 208 21.43 -7.02 13.94
C ASP A 208 20.62 -8.25 13.50
N ILE A 209 19.50 -8.05 12.79
CA ILE A 209 18.69 -9.14 12.19
C ILE A 209 19.45 -9.90 11.08
N LEU A 210 20.41 -9.23 10.42
CA LEU A 210 21.16 -9.80 9.29
C LEU A 210 22.48 -10.47 9.71
N ARG A 211 22.83 -10.48 11.00
CA ARG A 211 24.02 -11.14 11.55
C ARG A 211 23.74 -12.60 11.89
#